data_AF-A0AA35RKG8-F1
#
_entry.id   AF-A0AA35RKG8-F1
#
_cell.length_a   1.000
_cell.length_b   1.000
_cell.length_c   1.000
_cell.angle_alpha   90.00
_cell.angle_beta   90.00
_cell.angle_gamma   90.00
#
_symmetry.space_group_name_H-M   'P 1'
#
loop_
_entity.id
_entity.type
_entity.pdbx_description
1 polymer ?
#
loop_
_entity_poly.entity_id
_entity_poly.type
_entity_poly.pdbx_seq_one_letter_code
_entity_poly.pdbx_strand_id
1 'polypeptide(L)'
;MKIVILNGPNLNMLGRREQSYYGVKTLDDIEELVAEKARELEVETEFYQSNHEGALVDYLQSLTPDVEGIVVNAGAITHYGISLRDALIDSRLPIVEVHLSNIHAREEFRRHSVICRHRAGTDCRSRLAGLSLRP
;
A
#
# COMPACT_ATOMS: atom_id res chain seq x y z
N MET A 1 6.09 -17.35 6.21
CA MET A 1 5.94 -16.39 5.09
C MET A 1 5.85 -14.99 5.64
N LYS A 2 6.67 -14.07 5.12
CA LYS A 2 6.69 -12.66 5.56
C LYS A 2 6.22 -11.72 4.46
N ILE A 3 5.25 -10.87 4.78
CA ILE A 3 4.69 -9.86 3.87
C ILE A 3 4.92 -8.48 4.45
N VAL A 4 5.39 -7.56 3.62
CA VAL A 4 5.57 -6.15 3.99
C VAL A 4 4.35 -5.35 3.56
N ILE A 5 3.83 -4.52 4.47
CA ILE A 5 2.75 -3.57 4.21
C ILE A 5 3.36 -2.16 4.19
N LEU A 6 3.43 -1.59 3.00
CA LEU A 6 4.05 -0.30 2.72
C LEU A 6 3.00 0.79 2.56
N ASN A 7 3.03 1.78 3.45
CA ASN A 7 2.08 2.88 3.51
C ASN A 7 2.76 4.22 3.14
N GLY A 8 2.28 4.84 2.07
CA GLY A 8 2.77 6.11 1.57
C GLY A 8 2.22 7.34 2.31
N PRO A 9 2.37 8.52 1.69
CA PRO A 9 2.08 9.78 2.36
C PRO A 9 0.61 9.97 2.71
N ASN A 10 0.39 10.65 3.83
CA ASN A 10 -0.90 11.01 4.42
C ASN A 10 -1.73 9.85 4.97
N LEU A 11 -1.30 8.58 4.86
CA LEU A 11 -2.02 7.46 5.46
C LEU A 11 -1.92 7.47 6.99
N ASN A 12 -0.84 7.99 7.55
CA ASN A 12 -0.72 8.25 8.99
C ASN A 12 -1.74 9.27 9.54
N MET A 13 -2.44 10.00 8.65
CA MET A 13 -3.45 10.99 9.03
C MET A 13 -4.88 10.43 9.00
N LEU A 14 -5.05 9.14 8.70
CA LEU A 14 -6.35 8.46 8.79
C LEU A 14 -6.95 8.59 10.19
N GLY A 15 -8.28 8.69 10.28
CA GLY A 15 -9.00 8.93 11.52
C GLY A 15 -8.92 10.37 12.08
N ARG A 16 -8.04 11.24 11.55
CA ARG A 16 -7.85 12.62 12.05
C ARG A 16 -8.50 13.72 11.19
N ARG A 17 -8.86 13.44 9.94
CA ARG A 17 -9.51 14.40 9.01
C ARG A 17 -10.91 13.93 8.64
N GLU A 18 -11.82 14.90 8.46
CA GLU A 18 -13.25 14.76 8.08
C GLU A 18 -13.75 13.32 7.88
N GLN A 19 -14.51 12.84 8.86
CA GLN A 19 -15.05 11.48 8.99
C GLN A 19 -15.93 11.01 7.81
N SER A 20 -16.30 11.91 6.90
CA SER A 20 -17.26 11.67 5.82
C SER A 20 -16.70 10.88 4.62
N TYR A 21 -15.37 10.83 4.41
CA TYR A 21 -14.78 10.20 3.21
C TYR A 21 -13.86 9.00 3.44
N TYR A 22 -13.17 8.90 4.59
CA TYR A 22 -12.11 7.88 4.82
C TYR A 22 -12.42 6.90 5.95
N GLY A 23 -13.61 6.98 6.55
CA GLY A 23 -14.00 6.16 7.70
C GLY A 23 -13.37 6.64 9.02
N VAL A 24 -13.80 6.03 10.13
CA VAL A 24 -13.34 6.38 11.49
C VAL A 24 -12.05 5.67 11.90
N LYS A 25 -11.59 4.68 11.11
CA LYS A 25 -10.43 3.87 11.43
C LYS A 25 -9.13 4.63 11.18
N THR A 26 -8.24 4.58 12.15
CA THR A 26 -6.86 5.06 12.06
C THR A 26 -6.00 4.09 11.25
N LEU A 27 -4.76 4.47 10.95
CA LEU A 27 -3.81 3.54 10.32
C LEU A 27 -3.55 2.35 11.25
N ASP A 28 -3.32 2.60 12.54
CA ASP A 28 -3.07 1.58 13.55
C ASP A 28 -4.22 0.56 13.62
N ASP A 29 -5.49 1.01 13.56
CA ASP A 29 -6.66 0.12 13.50
C ASP A 29 -6.65 -0.78 12.26
N ILE A 30 -6.18 -0.27 11.13
CA ILE A 30 -6.08 -1.03 9.87
C ILE A 30 -4.93 -2.03 9.96
N GLU A 31 -3.79 -1.64 10.52
CA GLU A 31 -2.64 -2.50 10.72
C GLU A 31 -2.99 -3.65 11.67
N GLU A 32 -3.75 -3.39 12.74
CA GLU A 32 -4.24 -4.43 13.65
C GLU A 32 -5.16 -5.42 12.94
N LEU A 33 -6.14 -4.95 12.16
CA LEU A 33 -7.02 -5.83 11.37
C LEU A 33 -6.25 -6.69 10.37
N VAL A 34 -5.22 -6.12 9.73
CA VAL A 34 -4.37 -6.87 8.80
C VAL A 34 -3.52 -7.90 9.54
N ALA A 35 -2.94 -7.53 10.68
CA ALA A 35 -2.13 -8.42 11.51
C ALA A 35 -2.95 -9.58 12.09
N GLU A 36 -4.18 -9.32 12.53
CA GLU A 36 -5.13 -10.36 12.96
C GLU A 36 -5.41 -11.33 11.82
N LYS A 37 -5.75 -10.82 10.63
CA LYS A 37 -6.05 -11.67 9.49
C LYS A 37 -4.84 -12.46 9.01
N ALA A 38 -3.66 -11.86 9.05
CA ALA A 38 -2.40 -12.52 8.70
C ALA A 38 -2.08 -13.65 9.69
N ARG A 39 -2.33 -13.45 10.99
CA ARG A 39 -2.14 -14.48 12.02
C ARG A 39 -3.03 -15.71 11.79
N GLU A 40 -4.28 -15.50 11.39
CA GLU A 40 -5.19 -16.61 11.01
C GLU A 40 -4.68 -17.41 9.80
N LEU A 41 -3.88 -16.77 8.95
CA LEU A 41 -3.29 -17.36 7.75
C LEU A 41 -1.85 -17.84 7.96
N GLU A 42 -1.34 -17.78 9.20
CA GLU A 42 0.05 -18.12 9.56
C GLU A 42 1.10 -17.30 8.78
N VAL A 43 0.78 -16.03 8.53
CA VAL A 43 1.63 -15.06 7.82
C VAL A 43 2.17 -14.02 8.79
N GLU A 44 3.46 -13.74 8.68
CA GLU A 44 4.10 -12.63 9.39
C GLU A 44 3.95 -11.34 8.58
N THR A 45 3.61 -10.25 9.25
CA THR A 45 3.41 -8.94 8.63
C THR A 45 4.33 -7.90 9.25
N GLU A 46 5.06 -7.17 8.41
CA GLU A 46 5.83 -5.99 8.81
C GLU A 46 5.20 -4.74 8.21
N PHE A 47 4.99 -3.70 9.01
CA PHE A 47 4.36 -2.46 8.59
C PHE A 47 5.39 -1.34 8.52
N TYR A 48 5.37 -0.57 7.43
CA TYR A 48 6.21 0.61 7.28
C TYR A 48 5.43 1.76 6.67
N GLN A 49 5.47 2.93 7.30
CA GLN A 49 4.82 4.14 6.81
C GLN A 49 5.83 5.27 6.66
N SER A 50 5.76 6.00 5.55
CA SER A 50 6.49 7.26 5.40
C SER A 50 5.77 8.26 4.50
N ASN A 51 5.97 9.55 4.82
CA ASN A 51 5.55 10.67 3.98
C ASN A 51 6.60 11.05 2.92
N HIS A 52 7.77 10.42 2.93
CA HIS A 52 8.87 10.71 2.03
C HIS A 52 9.06 9.57 1.03
N GLU A 53 9.00 9.87 -0.27
CA GLU A 53 9.23 8.87 -1.32
C GLU A 53 10.59 8.18 -1.18
N GLY A 54 11.66 8.97 -0.93
CA GLY A 54 13.01 8.43 -0.73
C GLY A 54 13.07 7.42 0.41
N ALA A 55 12.41 7.69 1.54
CA ALA A 55 12.38 6.75 2.66
C ALA A 55 11.64 5.44 2.34
N LEU A 56 10.59 5.49 1.52
CA LEU A 56 9.91 4.27 1.04
C LEU A 56 10.84 3.46 0.13
N VAL A 57 11.59 4.12 -0.74
CA VAL A 57 12.59 3.50 -1.63
C VAL A 57 13.73 2.88 -0.82
N ASP A 58 14.30 3.64 0.13
CA ASP A 58 15.38 3.18 1.01
C ASP A 58 14.95 1.95 1.81
N TYR A 59 13.72 1.97 2.34
CA TYR A 59 13.16 0.83 3.07
C TYR A 59 13.01 -0.40 2.16
N LEU A 60 12.46 -0.24 0.95
CA LEU A 60 12.36 -1.35 -0.02
C LEU A 60 13.73 -1.94 -0.37
N GLN A 61 14.76 -1.12 -0.52
CA GLN A 61 16.12 -1.57 -0.80
C GLN A 61 16.80 -2.23 0.40
N SER A 62 16.31 -1.97 1.62
CA SER A 62 16.79 -2.60 2.85
C SER A 62 16.16 -3.97 3.13
N LEU A 63 15.13 -4.37 2.38
CA LEU A 63 14.42 -5.61 2.60
C LEU A 63 15.33 -6.83 2.48
N THR A 64 15.08 -7.79 3.36
CA THR A 64 15.84 -9.03 3.47
C THR A 64 15.21 -10.15 2.62
N PRO A 65 15.99 -11.19 2.25
CA PRO A 65 15.50 -12.27 1.37
C PRO A 65 14.34 -13.12 1.92
N ASP A 66 14.01 -13.02 3.21
CA ASP A 66 12.88 -13.69 3.86
C ASP A 66 11.53 -13.02 3.59
N VAL A 67 11.52 -11.83 3.00
CA VAL A 67 10.28 -11.18 2.54
C VAL A 67 9.81 -11.82 1.24
N GLU A 68 8.56 -12.27 1.21
CA GLU A 68 7.98 -13.03 0.09
C GLU A 68 6.93 -12.24 -0.70
N GLY A 69 6.56 -11.03 -0.25
CA GLY A 69 5.61 -10.18 -0.95
C GLY A 69 5.44 -8.80 -0.34
N ILE A 70 4.92 -7.87 -1.14
CA ILE A 70 4.67 -6.48 -0.74
C ILE A 70 3.21 -6.12 -1.02
N VAL A 71 2.53 -5.60 0.00
CA VAL A 71 1.25 -4.90 -0.13
C VAL A 71 1.55 -3.41 -0.02
N VAL A 72 1.21 -2.62 -1.04
CA VAL A 72 1.55 -1.19 -1.07
C VAL A 72 0.31 -0.32 -1.24
N ASN A 73 0.14 0.65 -0.35
CA ASN A 73 -0.74 1.79 -0.56
C ASN A 73 0.12 3.05 -0.61
N ALA A 74 0.52 3.48 -1.80
CA ALA A 74 1.43 4.61 -1.96
C ALA A 74 0.73 5.98 -1.79
N GLY A 75 -0.56 6.01 -1.45
CA GLY A 75 -1.33 7.25 -1.36
C GLY A 75 -1.28 8.02 -2.69
N ALA A 76 -0.95 9.32 -2.62
CA ALA A 76 -0.84 10.15 -3.83
C ALA A 76 0.36 9.78 -4.72
N ILE A 77 1.45 9.22 -4.15
CA ILE A 77 2.65 8.79 -4.90
C ILE A 77 2.28 7.80 -6.00
N THR A 78 1.21 7.03 -5.82
CA THR A 78 0.63 6.15 -6.85
C THR A 78 0.54 6.78 -8.24
N HIS A 79 0.28 8.09 -8.33
CA HIS A 79 0.01 8.76 -9.61
C HIS A 79 1.26 9.33 -10.30
N TYR A 80 2.39 9.42 -9.60
CA TYR A 80 3.58 10.13 -10.12
C TYR A 80 4.93 9.57 -9.65
N GLY A 81 4.96 8.69 -8.65
CA GLY A 81 6.17 8.14 -8.03
C GLY A 81 6.84 7.06 -8.87
N ILE A 82 7.56 7.49 -9.90
CA ILE A 82 8.33 6.58 -10.76
C ILE A 82 9.49 5.94 -9.99
N SER A 83 10.12 6.68 -9.06
CA SER A 83 11.20 6.13 -8.25
C SER A 83 10.72 4.99 -7.35
N LEU A 84 9.56 5.17 -6.69
CA LEU A 84 8.95 4.10 -5.91
C LEU A 84 8.57 2.88 -6.77
N ARG A 85 8.00 3.12 -7.95
CA ARG A 85 7.66 2.07 -8.90
C ARG A 85 8.88 1.23 -9.30
N ASP A 86 9.99 1.87 -9.64
CA ASP A 86 11.18 1.17 -10.09
C ASP A 86 11.82 0.38 -8.94
N ALA A 87 11.85 0.94 -7.72
CA ALA A 87 12.28 0.21 -6.53
C ALA A 87 11.42 -1.04 -6.23
N LEU A 88 10.10 -0.93 -6.41
CA LEU A 88 9.19 -2.09 -6.29
C LEU A 88 9.51 -3.17 -7.34
N ILE A 89 9.72 -2.78 -8.60
CA ILE A 89 10.09 -3.73 -9.67
C ILE A 89 11.42 -4.41 -9.37
N ASP A 90 12.42 -3.66 -8.90
CA ASP A 90 13.76 -4.17 -8.61
C ASP A 90 13.76 -5.16 -7.44
N SER A 91 12.78 -5.08 -6.53
CA SER A 91 12.61 -6.08 -5.47
C SER A 91 12.32 -7.49 -6.01
N ARG A 92 11.75 -7.60 -7.21
CA ARG A 92 11.27 -8.86 -7.84
C ARG A 92 10.28 -9.66 -7.00
N LEU A 93 9.68 -9.03 -5.99
CA LEU A 93 8.66 -9.63 -5.15
C LEU A 93 7.27 -9.48 -5.80
N PRO A 94 6.33 -10.39 -5.51
CA PRO A 94 4.92 -10.17 -5.82
C PRO A 94 4.40 -8.90 -5.14
N ILE A 95 3.72 -8.03 -5.90
CA ILE A 95 3.22 -6.74 -5.41
C ILE A 95 1.71 -6.66 -5.53
N VAL A 96 1.04 -6.26 -4.45
CA VAL A 96 -0.38 -5.92 -4.44
C VAL A 96 -0.54 -4.45 -4.09
N GLU A 97 -0.99 -3.65 -5.05
CA GLU A 97 -1.32 -2.24 -4.83
C GLU A 97 -2.74 -2.13 -4.27
N VAL A 98 -2.90 -1.41 -3.16
CA VAL A 98 -4.15 -1.28 -2.43
C VAL A 98 -4.53 0.18 -2.24
N HIS A 99 -5.81 0.50 -2.45
CA HIS A 99 -6.38 1.82 -2.18
C HIS A 99 -7.56 1.72 -1.23
N LEU A 100 -7.58 2.56 -0.19
CA LEU A 100 -8.68 2.62 0.78
C LEU A 100 -9.94 3.29 0.23
N SER A 101 -9.79 4.23 -0.71
CA SER A 101 -10.90 4.94 -1.35
C SER A 101 -11.05 4.52 -2.81
N ASN A 102 -12.28 4.56 -3.33
CA ASN A 102 -12.52 4.30 -4.75
C ASN A 102 -11.89 5.40 -5.63
N ILE A 103 -10.64 5.20 -6.04
CA ILE A 103 -9.89 6.13 -6.90
C ILE A 103 -10.55 6.33 -8.27
N HIS A 104 -11.38 5.39 -8.73
CA HIS A 104 -12.09 5.47 -10.02
C HIS A 104 -13.31 6.40 -9.99
N ALA A 105 -13.85 6.68 -8.79
CA ALA A 105 -14.96 7.63 -8.61
C ALA A 105 -14.47 9.09 -8.45
N ARG A 106 -13.16 9.32 -8.52
CA ARG A 106 -12.53 10.63 -8.26
C ARG A 106 -11.99 11.28 -9.54
N GLU A 107 -11.30 12.41 -9.32
CA GLU A 107 -10.64 13.26 -10.31
C GLU A 107 -9.77 12.45 -11.28
N GLU A 108 -9.70 12.88 -12.54
CA GLU A 108 -9.09 12.12 -13.64
C GLU A 108 -7.63 11.71 -13.37
N PHE A 109 -6.86 12.57 -12.70
CA PHE A 109 -5.47 12.29 -12.34
C PHE A 109 -5.31 11.13 -11.35
N ARG A 110 -6.36 10.75 -10.61
CA ARG A 110 -6.34 9.62 -9.66
C ARG A 110 -6.67 8.28 -10.31
N ARG A 111 -7.12 8.28 -11.56
CA ARG A 111 -7.55 7.06 -12.27
C ARG A 111 -6.37 6.26 -12.84
N HIS A 112 -5.17 6.85 -12.85
CA HIS A 112 -3.97 6.25 -13.39
C HIS A 112 -2.96 6.00 -12.27
N SER A 113 -2.66 4.72 -12.03
CA SER A 113 -1.50 4.31 -11.23
C SER A 113 -0.29 4.15 -12.14
N VAL A 114 0.86 4.68 -11.73
CA VAL A 114 2.15 4.38 -12.35
C VAL A 114 2.75 3.08 -11.81
N ILE A 115 2.33 2.63 -10.62
CA ILE A 115 2.86 1.47 -9.90
C ILE A 115 2.44 0.16 -10.59
N CYS A 116 1.15 -0.18 -10.58
CA CYS A 116 0.65 -1.37 -11.29
C CYS A 116 0.24 -1.12 -12.75
N ARG A 117 0.79 -0.10 -13.44
CA ARG A 117 0.54 0.06 -14.88
C ARG A 117 1.10 -1.17 -15.61
N HIS A 118 0.20 -1.95 -16.20
CA HIS A 118 0.48 -3.24 -16.83
C HIS A 118 1.64 -3.12 -17.82
N ARG A 119 2.76 -3.76 -17.48
CA ARG A 119 3.89 -4.01 -18.37
C ARG A 119 4.14 -5.52 -18.36
N ALA A 120 4.46 -6.10 -19.51
CA ALA A 120 4.82 -7.51 -19.59
C ALA A 120 6.01 -7.78 -18.65
N GLY A 121 5.82 -8.65 -17.65
CA GLY A 121 6.86 -9.07 -16.70
C GLY A 121 6.76 -8.53 -15.27
N THR A 122 5.81 -7.65 -14.94
CA THR A 122 5.58 -7.20 -13.55
C THR A 122 4.34 -7.90 -12.97
N ASP A 123 4.49 -8.76 -11.96
CA ASP A 123 3.36 -9.33 -11.20
C ASP A 123 2.88 -8.32 -10.14
N CYS A 124 2.29 -7.23 -10.64
CA CYS A 124 1.64 -6.20 -9.83
C CYS A 124 0.13 -6.27 -10.05
N ARG A 125 -0.63 -6.45 -8.97
CA ARG A 125 -2.10 -6.47 -9.01
C ARG A 125 -2.66 -5.30 -8.22
N SER A 126 -3.44 -4.45 -8.88
CA SER A 126 -4.19 -3.39 -8.20
C SER A 126 -5.51 -3.94 -7.65
N ARG A 127 -5.79 -3.69 -6.38
CA ARG A 127 -7.05 -4.03 -5.70
C ARG A 127 -7.56 -2.83 -4.91
N LEU A 128 -8.88 -2.64 -4.89
CA LEU A 128 -9.51 -1.83 -3.86
C LEU A 128 -9.48 -2.60 -2.55
N ALA A 129 -9.12 -1.93 -1.46
CA ALA A 129 -9.22 -2.52 -0.13
C ALA A 129 -10.70 -2.85 0.11
N GLY A 130 -11.07 -4.13 0.03
CA GLY A 130 -12.40 -4.63 0.36
C GLY A 130 -12.67 -4.65 1.87
N LEU A 131 -11.93 -3.84 2.65
CA LEU A 131 -12.27 -3.58 4.04
C LEU A 131 -13.60 -2.84 4.00
N SER A 132 -14.68 -3.51 4.41
CA SER A 132 -15.95 -2.87 4.71
C SER A 132 -15.71 -1.83 5.80
N LEU A 133 -15.31 -0.62 5.41
CA LEU A 133 -15.19 0.57 6.26
C LEU A 133 -16.58 1.19 6.55
N ARG A 134 -17.65 0.40 6.40
CA ARG A 134 -19.00 0.81 6.81
C ARG A 134 -19.20 0.39 8.27
N PRO A 135 -19.79 1.27 9.11
CA PRO A 135 -20.20 0.92 10.46
C PRO A 135 -21.21 -0.23 10.48
#